data_AF-A0A820G8U0-F1
#
_entry.id   AF-A0A820G8U0-F1
#
_cell.length_a   1.000
_cell.length_b   1.000
_cell.length_c   1.000
_cell.angle_alpha   90.00
_cell.angle_beta   90.00
_cell.angle_gamma   90.00
#
_symmetry.space_group_name_H-M   'P 1'
#
loop_
_entity.id
_entity.type
_entity.pdbx_description
1 polymer ?
#
loop_
_entity_poly.entity_id
_entity_poly.type
_entity_poly.pdbx_seq_one_letter_code
_entity_poly.pdbx_strand_id
1 'polypeptide(L)'
;MALCLAISLVARRDFVLYDQLVRYKWWYRNGYMSSTGTCFDIGESTRRSIHMFESRQKDFAKKNNISLEEIDFLSDNNLLEEFKVNCSAQGNAGNGALMRLASVPLFFNRFPEIAVEYSGRSGFITHGDTKVFDACRYCGALIIAVMNNTKKDILLSKKFYDSTIKQWLNKKQLHPEIDNIANGSFQKKKGYDDGIRGKGYIVNALEAALWAFWSTDSFEKGVLAAVNLGDDTDTTAAIYGQLAGAYYGYSKLRPDWIDAIYAKEFIQCLCEWIAYEGDQWRPNT
;
A
#
# COMPACT_ATOMS: atom_id res chain seq x y z
N MET A 1 -8.85 1.35 -4.90
CA MET A 1 -8.52 1.02 -3.49
C MET A 1 -7.58 2.00 -2.80
N ALA A 2 -6.49 2.50 -3.41
CA ALA A 2 -5.60 3.49 -2.76
C ALA A 2 -6.36 4.72 -2.22
N LEU A 3 -7.31 5.25 -3.02
CA LEU A 3 -8.19 6.33 -2.58
C LEU A 3 -9.05 5.95 -1.37
N CYS A 4 -9.60 4.72 -1.32
CA CYS A 4 -10.36 4.24 -0.17
C CYS A 4 -9.51 4.24 1.11
N LEU A 5 -8.24 3.80 1.00
CA LEU A 5 -7.29 3.80 2.12
C LEU A 5 -6.94 5.23 2.56
N ALA A 6 -6.60 6.11 1.62
CA ALA A 6 -6.29 7.50 1.91
C ALA A 6 -7.47 8.22 2.60
N ILE A 7 -8.69 8.05 2.08
CA ILE A 7 -9.88 8.67 2.69
C ILE A 7 -10.16 8.06 4.07
N SER A 8 -9.88 6.76 4.28
CA SER A 8 -10.00 6.15 5.61
C SER A 8 -9.12 6.86 6.63
N LEU A 9 -7.85 7.07 6.28
CA LEU A 9 -6.89 7.78 7.13
C LEU A 9 -7.33 9.20 7.43
N VAL A 10 -7.75 9.96 6.40
CA VAL A 10 -8.18 11.36 6.56
C VAL A 10 -9.47 11.45 7.38
N ALA A 11 -10.49 10.66 7.06
CA ALA A 11 -11.80 10.75 7.71
C ALA A 11 -11.77 10.26 9.16
N ARG A 12 -10.92 9.27 9.47
CA ARG A 12 -10.75 8.75 10.83
C ARG A 12 -9.69 9.49 11.62
N ARG A 13 -8.84 10.28 10.95
CA ARG A 13 -7.61 10.89 11.50
C ARG A 13 -6.73 9.89 12.24
N ASP A 14 -6.83 8.62 11.87
CA ASP A 14 -6.15 7.51 12.53
C ASP A 14 -6.21 6.24 11.67
N PHE A 15 -5.48 5.20 12.09
CA PHE A 15 -5.42 3.91 11.41
C PHE A 15 -6.54 2.94 11.84
N VAL A 16 -7.72 3.08 11.25
CA VAL A 16 -8.89 2.23 11.58
C VAL A 16 -9.14 1.21 10.47
N LEU A 17 -8.60 0.00 10.65
CA LEU A 17 -8.71 -1.11 9.67
C LEU A 17 -10.17 -1.48 9.31
N TYR A 18 -11.10 -1.30 10.24
CA TYR A 18 -12.53 -1.53 9.99
C TYR A 18 -13.06 -0.58 8.92
N ASP A 19 -12.84 0.73 9.09
CA ASP A 19 -13.26 1.77 8.13
C ASP A 19 -12.57 1.56 6.77
N GLN A 20 -11.30 1.13 6.77
CA GLN A 20 -10.61 0.72 5.54
C GLN A 20 -11.38 -0.39 4.79
N LEU A 21 -11.85 -1.44 5.48
CA LEU A 21 -12.66 -2.51 4.86
C LEU A 21 -14.05 -2.05 4.44
N VAL A 22 -14.69 -1.17 5.22
CA VAL A 22 -15.97 -0.53 4.85
C VAL A 22 -15.83 0.21 3.52
N ARG A 23 -14.78 1.01 3.34
CA ARG A 23 -14.57 1.75 2.09
C ARG A 23 -14.23 0.84 0.91
N TYR A 24 -13.52 -0.26 1.13
CA TYR A 24 -13.34 -1.27 0.09
C TYR A 24 -14.65 -1.96 -0.27
N LYS A 25 -15.51 -2.24 0.71
CA LYS A 25 -16.86 -2.76 0.47
C LYS A 25 -17.69 -1.77 -0.35
N TRP A 26 -17.67 -0.48 -0.01
CA TRP A 26 -18.36 0.55 -0.81
C TRP A 26 -17.83 0.64 -2.23
N TRP A 27 -16.52 0.53 -2.43
CA TRP A 27 -15.94 0.46 -3.77
C TRP A 27 -16.47 -0.75 -4.52
N TYR A 28 -16.40 -1.93 -3.90
CA TYR A 28 -16.83 -3.19 -4.51
C TYR A 28 -18.33 -3.21 -4.86
N ARG A 29 -19.20 -2.72 -3.97
CA ARG A 29 -20.65 -2.78 -4.12
C ARG A 29 -21.22 -1.63 -4.95
N ASN A 30 -20.68 -0.42 -4.77
CA ASN A 30 -21.30 0.82 -5.26
C ASN A 30 -20.40 1.62 -6.20
N GLY A 31 -19.20 1.13 -6.53
CA GLY A 31 -18.25 1.89 -7.35
C GLY A 31 -17.66 3.11 -6.64
N TYR A 32 -17.76 3.20 -5.30
CA TYR A 32 -17.17 4.29 -4.52
C TYR A 32 -15.68 4.46 -4.84
N MET A 33 -15.28 5.67 -5.26
CA MET A 33 -13.91 5.99 -5.68
C MET A 33 -13.39 5.18 -6.88
N SER A 34 -14.30 4.70 -7.75
CA SER A 34 -13.96 4.14 -9.05
C SER A 34 -13.85 5.22 -10.13
N SER A 35 -12.93 5.05 -11.08
CA SER A 35 -12.82 5.91 -12.26
C SER A 35 -13.92 5.70 -13.28
N THR A 36 -14.67 4.59 -13.22
CA THR A 36 -15.76 4.26 -14.15
C THR A 36 -17.15 4.38 -13.52
N GLY A 37 -17.22 4.76 -12.24
CA GLY A 37 -18.47 4.74 -11.47
C GLY A 37 -18.94 3.36 -11.02
N THR A 38 -18.26 2.28 -11.40
CA THR A 38 -18.56 0.89 -10.96
C THR A 38 -17.29 0.16 -10.55
N CYS A 39 -17.40 -0.89 -9.73
CA CYS A 39 -16.24 -1.74 -9.43
C CYS A 39 -15.84 -2.53 -10.68
N PHE A 40 -14.61 -2.38 -11.13
CA PHE A 40 -13.97 -3.24 -12.12
C PHE A 40 -12.62 -3.71 -11.58
N ASP A 41 -12.10 -4.80 -12.15
CA ASP A 41 -10.75 -5.32 -11.87
C ASP A 41 -10.45 -5.65 -10.39
N ILE A 42 -11.45 -6.16 -9.67
CA ILE A 42 -11.25 -6.68 -8.32
C ILE A 42 -10.64 -8.08 -8.35
N GLY A 43 -9.43 -8.21 -7.83
CA GLY A 43 -8.76 -9.50 -7.64
C GLY A 43 -9.49 -10.41 -6.64
N GLU A 44 -9.36 -11.73 -6.85
CA GLU A 44 -10.11 -12.76 -6.10
C GLU A 44 -9.84 -12.71 -4.58
N SER A 45 -8.57 -12.50 -4.19
CA SER A 45 -8.14 -12.33 -2.80
C SER A 45 -8.92 -11.23 -2.07
N THR A 46 -8.99 -10.05 -2.69
CA THR A 46 -9.70 -8.89 -2.16
C THR A 46 -11.20 -9.16 -2.10
N ARG A 47 -11.78 -9.71 -3.18
CA ARG A 47 -13.22 -10.05 -3.25
C ARG A 47 -13.62 -11.00 -2.11
N ARG A 48 -12.87 -12.09 -1.92
CA ARG A 48 -13.12 -13.06 -0.85
C ARG A 48 -13.01 -12.44 0.53
N SER A 49 -12.04 -11.56 0.76
CA SER A 49 -11.90 -10.85 2.04
C SER A 49 -13.06 -9.91 2.31
N ILE A 50 -13.58 -9.21 1.30
CA ILE A 50 -14.76 -8.35 1.46
C ILE A 50 -16.00 -9.19 1.76
N HIS A 51 -16.20 -10.33 1.09
CA HIS A 51 -17.32 -11.22 1.41
C HIS A 51 -17.24 -11.78 2.83
N MET A 52 -16.05 -12.17 3.29
CA MET A 52 -15.81 -12.59 4.67
C MET A 52 -16.10 -11.45 5.66
N PHE A 53 -15.67 -10.23 5.33
CA PHE A 53 -15.95 -9.04 6.13
C PHE A 53 -17.46 -8.77 6.24
N GLU A 54 -18.20 -8.81 5.12
CA GLU A 54 -19.65 -8.64 5.09
C GLU A 54 -20.38 -9.70 5.92
N SER A 55 -19.96 -10.97 5.84
CA SER A 55 -20.52 -12.04 6.67
C SER A 55 -20.31 -11.74 8.16
N ARG A 56 -19.08 -11.37 8.53
CA ARG A 56 -18.75 -11.04 9.93
C ARG A 56 -19.47 -9.80 10.42
N GLN A 57 -19.65 -8.77 9.58
CA GLN A 57 -20.43 -7.58 9.91
C GLN A 57 -21.87 -7.95 10.27
N LYS A 58 -22.51 -8.85 9.50
CA LYS A 58 -23.89 -9.31 9.79
C LYS A 58 -24.00 -10.02 11.13
N ASP A 59 -23.08 -10.96 11.41
CA ASP A 59 -23.06 -11.70 12.67
C ASP A 59 -22.78 -10.77 13.86
N PHE A 60 -21.83 -9.84 13.69
CA PHE A 60 -21.45 -8.86 14.70
C PHE A 60 -22.58 -7.87 15.00
N ALA A 61 -23.25 -7.38 13.96
CA ALA A 61 -24.41 -6.50 14.09
C ALA A 61 -25.54 -7.17 14.87
N LYS A 62 -25.87 -8.43 14.54
CA LYS A 62 -26.87 -9.23 15.27
C LYS A 62 -26.47 -9.44 16.73
N LYS A 63 -25.21 -9.76 17.00
CA LYS A 63 -24.72 -10.00 18.37
C LYS A 63 -24.83 -8.75 19.25
N ASN A 64 -24.56 -7.58 18.68
CA ASN A 64 -24.46 -6.31 19.41
C ASN A 64 -25.71 -5.43 19.27
N ASN A 65 -26.81 -5.93 18.68
CA ASN A 65 -28.05 -5.18 18.43
C ASN A 65 -27.82 -3.87 17.63
N ILE A 66 -26.93 -3.91 16.63
CA ILE A 66 -26.64 -2.79 15.72
C ILE A 66 -27.40 -3.02 14.41
N SER A 67 -28.00 -2.00 13.82
CA SER A 67 -28.65 -2.13 12.51
C SER A 67 -27.62 -2.33 11.38
N LEU A 68 -28.03 -2.94 10.27
CA LEU A 68 -27.16 -3.08 9.09
C LEU A 68 -26.92 -1.74 8.36
N GLU A 69 -27.72 -0.71 8.64
CA GLU A 69 -27.53 0.63 8.11
C GLU A 69 -26.44 1.39 8.88
N GLU A 70 -26.32 1.14 10.18
CA GLU A 70 -25.35 1.80 11.07
C GLU A 70 -24.01 1.09 11.13
N ILE A 71 -23.96 -0.22 10.83
CA ILE A 71 -22.77 -1.05 11.05
C ILE A 71 -21.51 -0.53 10.32
N ASP A 72 -21.67 0.13 9.17
CA ASP A 72 -20.56 0.72 8.42
C ASP A 72 -19.96 1.97 9.07
N PHE A 73 -20.73 2.63 9.94
CA PHE A 73 -20.35 3.88 10.59
C PHE A 73 -19.90 3.67 12.04
N LEU A 74 -19.61 2.42 12.42
CA LEU A 74 -19.17 2.07 13.76
C LEU A 74 -17.93 2.89 14.19
N SER A 75 -18.06 3.61 15.30
CA SER A 75 -17.00 4.46 15.85
C SER A 75 -16.63 4.13 17.30
N ASP A 76 -17.36 3.22 17.96
CA ASP A 76 -17.05 2.78 19.32
C ASP A 76 -15.78 1.92 19.33
N ASN A 77 -14.77 2.35 20.08
CA ASN A 77 -13.46 1.68 20.10
C ASN A 77 -13.53 0.27 20.68
N ASN A 78 -14.37 0.01 21.69
CA ASN A 78 -14.47 -1.33 22.28
C ASN A 78 -15.07 -2.32 21.27
N LEU A 79 -16.10 -1.88 20.53
CA LEU A 79 -16.70 -2.69 19.48
C LEU A 79 -15.76 -2.89 18.28
N LEU A 80 -14.99 -1.85 17.92
CA LEU A 80 -13.98 -1.96 16.86
C LEU A 80 -12.86 -2.93 17.23
N GLU A 81 -12.41 -2.95 18.48
CA GLU A 81 -11.41 -3.89 18.99
C GLU A 81 -11.94 -5.34 19.03
N GLU A 82 -13.22 -5.53 19.34
CA GLU A 82 -13.86 -6.85 19.32
C GLU A 82 -13.98 -7.40 17.88
N PHE A 83 -14.15 -6.53 16.89
CA PHE A 83 -14.34 -6.94 15.51
C PHE A 83 -13.07 -7.57 14.92
N LYS A 84 -13.18 -8.81 14.45
CA LYS A 84 -12.08 -9.54 13.80
C LYS A 84 -11.84 -9.02 12.37
N VAL A 85 -11.11 -7.91 12.25
CA VAL A 85 -10.82 -7.23 10.98
C VAL A 85 -9.99 -8.06 9.99
N ASN A 86 -9.21 -9.04 10.45
CA ASN A 86 -8.43 -9.88 9.55
C ASN A 86 -9.33 -10.89 8.80
N CYS A 87 -9.81 -10.50 7.63
CA CYS A 87 -10.78 -11.26 6.81
C CYS A 87 -10.11 -12.02 5.66
N SER A 88 -8.79 -12.10 5.62
CA SER A 88 -8.04 -12.72 4.55
C SER A 88 -7.83 -14.23 4.75
N ALA A 89 -7.73 -14.94 3.62
CA ALA A 89 -7.30 -16.33 3.63
C ALA A 89 -5.78 -16.39 3.85
N GLN A 90 -5.33 -17.37 4.64
CA GLN A 90 -3.91 -17.60 4.88
C GLN A 90 -3.20 -18.05 3.59
N GLY A 91 -1.92 -17.68 3.45
CA GLY A 91 -1.08 -18.10 2.32
C GLY A 91 -1.36 -17.36 1.01
N ASN A 92 -2.15 -16.29 1.05
CA ASN A 92 -2.52 -15.53 -0.13
C ASN A 92 -1.50 -14.41 -0.41
N ALA A 93 -0.48 -14.72 -1.19
CA ALA A 93 0.64 -13.83 -1.49
C ALA A 93 0.45 -12.94 -2.74
N GLY A 94 -0.79 -12.49 -2.99
CA GLY A 94 -1.10 -11.57 -4.09
C GLY A 94 -0.55 -10.16 -3.89
N ASN A 95 -0.21 -9.47 -4.98
CA ASN A 95 0.39 -8.12 -4.98
C ASN A 95 -0.62 -6.97 -4.72
N GLY A 96 -1.93 -7.22 -4.75
CA GLY A 96 -2.97 -6.20 -4.65
C GLY A 96 -3.03 -5.44 -3.30
N ALA A 97 -2.30 -5.90 -2.29
CA ALA A 97 -2.05 -5.15 -1.06
C ALA A 97 -1.07 -3.98 -1.29
N LEU A 98 0.00 -4.23 -2.05
CA LEU A 98 1.14 -3.33 -2.19
C LEU A 98 0.86 -2.18 -3.18
N MET A 99 0.04 -2.42 -4.20
CA MET A 99 -0.32 -1.41 -5.21
C MET A 99 -1.11 -0.19 -4.69
N ARG A 100 -1.56 -0.22 -3.43
CA ARG A 100 -2.41 0.81 -2.81
C ARG A 100 -1.81 1.45 -1.56
N LEU A 101 -0.55 1.16 -1.25
CA LEU A 101 0.04 1.33 0.07
C LEU A 101 0.31 2.80 0.46
N ALA A 102 0.72 3.64 -0.49
CA ALA A 102 1.46 4.87 -0.24
C ALA A 102 0.85 5.84 0.77
N SER A 103 -0.47 5.92 0.87
CA SER A 103 -1.12 6.83 1.82
C SER A 103 -0.75 6.52 3.28
N VAL A 104 -0.46 5.26 3.63
CA VAL A 104 -0.06 4.88 5.00
C VAL A 104 1.31 5.46 5.38
N PRO A 105 2.42 5.15 4.68
CA PRO A 105 3.71 5.73 5.03
C PRO A 105 3.76 7.26 4.85
N LEU A 106 2.94 7.84 3.96
CA LEU A 106 2.83 9.30 3.84
C LEU A 106 2.15 9.93 5.05
N PHE A 107 1.03 9.36 5.52
CA PHE A 107 0.29 9.88 6.67
C PHE A 107 1.08 9.76 7.98
N PHE A 108 1.74 8.62 8.22
CA PHE A 108 2.45 8.36 9.48
C PHE A 108 3.97 8.65 9.41
N ASN A 109 4.44 9.41 8.41
CA ASN A 109 5.87 9.56 8.08
C ASN A 109 6.77 9.98 9.27
N ARG A 110 6.21 10.74 10.22
CA ARG A 110 6.90 11.23 11.43
C ARG A 110 7.21 10.14 12.46
N PHE A 111 6.59 8.96 12.33
CA PHE A 111 6.73 7.84 13.25
C PHE A 111 7.08 6.56 12.46
N PRO A 112 8.34 6.40 12.02
CA PRO A 112 8.72 5.35 11.07
C PRO A 112 8.34 3.92 11.49
N GLU A 113 8.52 3.55 12.76
CA GLU A 113 8.15 2.23 13.28
C GLU A 113 6.65 1.95 13.16
N ILE A 114 5.81 2.95 13.47
CA ILE A 114 4.35 2.87 13.39
C ILE A 114 3.93 2.80 11.91
N ALA A 115 4.46 3.69 11.08
CA ALA A 115 4.18 3.75 9.66
C ALA A 115 4.53 2.43 8.94
N VAL A 116 5.67 1.83 9.29
CA VAL A 116 6.08 0.51 8.79
C VAL A 116 5.11 -0.57 9.24
N GLU A 117 4.81 -0.68 10.54
CA GLU A 117 3.85 -1.68 11.04
C GLU A 117 2.46 -1.54 10.40
N TYR A 118 1.93 -0.31 10.31
CA TYR A 118 0.65 -0.02 9.68
C TYR A 118 0.66 -0.34 8.19
N SER A 119 1.79 -0.14 7.50
CA SER A 119 1.95 -0.54 6.11
C SER A 119 1.68 -2.04 5.94
N GLY A 120 2.27 -2.88 6.80
CA GLY A 120 2.00 -4.32 6.83
C GLY A 120 0.54 -4.66 7.13
N ARG A 121 -0.01 -4.08 8.21
CA ARG A 121 -1.39 -4.34 8.66
C ARG A 121 -2.43 -3.98 7.60
N SER A 122 -2.23 -2.86 6.89
CA SER A 122 -3.16 -2.39 5.87
C SER A 122 -3.33 -3.39 4.72
N GLY A 123 -2.27 -4.11 4.35
CA GLY A 123 -2.31 -5.16 3.35
C GLY A 123 -2.93 -6.45 3.88
N PHE A 124 -2.55 -6.83 5.10
CA PHE A 124 -2.85 -8.13 5.69
C PHE A 124 -4.34 -8.44 5.85
N ILE A 125 -5.17 -7.41 6.07
CA ILE A 125 -6.63 -7.57 6.19
C ILE A 125 -7.31 -8.11 4.93
N THR A 126 -6.65 -8.03 3.77
CA THR A 126 -7.14 -8.60 2.49
C THR A 126 -6.24 -9.70 1.91
N HIS A 127 -5.00 -9.82 2.38
CA HIS A 127 -3.99 -10.75 1.84
C HIS A 127 -3.19 -11.37 2.99
N GLY A 128 -3.60 -12.55 3.44
CA GLY A 128 -3.17 -13.17 4.69
C GLY A 128 -1.87 -13.95 4.61
N ASP A 129 -0.88 -13.44 3.88
CA ASP A 129 0.45 -14.04 3.80
C ASP A 129 1.49 -13.13 4.47
N THR A 130 2.46 -13.74 5.18
CA THR A 130 3.55 -13.00 5.83
C THR A 130 4.43 -12.27 4.83
N LYS A 131 4.59 -12.79 3.60
CA LYS A 131 5.25 -12.08 2.51
C LYS A 131 4.56 -10.77 2.17
N VAL A 132 3.23 -10.74 2.24
CA VAL A 132 2.47 -9.52 1.95
C VAL A 132 2.66 -8.49 3.05
N PHE A 133 2.54 -8.94 4.29
CA PHE A 133 2.82 -8.09 5.45
C PHE A 133 4.21 -7.46 5.36
N ASP A 134 5.23 -8.28 5.11
CA ASP A 134 6.62 -7.82 5.08
C ASP A 134 6.99 -7.03 3.82
N ALA A 135 6.42 -7.36 2.65
CA ALA A 135 6.59 -6.55 1.44
C ALA A 135 6.04 -5.14 1.63
N CYS A 136 4.85 -5.01 2.23
CA CYS A 136 4.26 -3.71 2.53
C CYS A 136 5.09 -2.94 3.57
N ARG A 137 5.59 -3.62 4.61
CA ARG A 137 6.51 -3.01 5.60
C ARG A 137 7.78 -2.47 4.95
N TYR A 138 8.41 -3.26 4.10
CA TYR A 138 9.65 -2.86 3.42
C TYR A 138 9.41 -1.70 2.46
N CYS A 139 8.37 -1.75 1.63
CA CYS A 139 8.03 -0.65 0.74
C CYS A 139 7.65 0.63 1.51
N GLY A 140 6.90 0.50 2.60
CA GLY A 140 6.60 1.62 3.51
C GLY A 140 7.87 2.25 4.08
N ALA A 141 8.83 1.43 4.53
CA ALA A 141 10.13 1.90 5.01
C ALA A 141 10.91 2.68 3.94
N LEU A 142 10.90 2.22 2.69
CA LEU A 142 11.54 2.91 1.58
C LEU A 142 10.88 4.28 1.31
N ILE A 143 9.54 4.36 1.30
CA ILE A 143 8.82 5.63 1.12
C ILE A 143 9.15 6.61 2.27
N ILE A 144 9.18 6.14 3.52
CA ILE A 144 9.55 6.98 4.68
C ILE A 144 11.00 7.48 4.56
N ALA A 145 11.93 6.62 4.15
CA ALA A 145 13.31 7.02 3.94
C ALA A 145 13.45 8.10 2.86
N VAL A 146 12.66 8.00 1.79
CA VAL A 146 12.57 9.02 0.74
C VAL A 146 12.01 10.34 1.28
N MET A 147 10.93 10.29 2.07
CA MET A 147 10.37 11.48 2.75
C MET A 147 11.39 12.16 3.68
N ASN A 148 12.33 11.39 4.23
CA ASN A 148 13.47 11.89 5.00
C ASN A 148 14.68 12.29 4.14
N ASN A 149 14.48 12.56 2.85
CA ASN A 149 15.50 13.00 1.88
C ASN A 149 16.67 12.02 1.69
N THR A 150 16.45 10.71 1.88
CA THR A 150 17.49 9.71 1.64
C THR A 150 17.76 9.58 0.14
N LYS A 151 19.02 9.77 -0.28
CA LYS A 151 19.44 9.59 -1.68
C LYS A 151 19.30 8.15 -2.14
N LYS A 152 19.00 7.95 -3.42
CA LYS A 152 18.71 6.63 -4.00
C LYS A 152 19.84 5.60 -3.82
N ASP A 153 21.10 6.00 -3.93
CA ASP A 153 22.26 5.13 -3.75
C ASP A 153 22.37 4.60 -2.31
N ILE A 154 22.04 5.44 -1.33
CA ILE A 154 21.99 5.07 0.08
C ILE A 154 20.75 4.22 0.35
N LEU A 155 19.59 4.67 -0.12
CA LEU A 155 18.27 4.05 0.06
C LEU A 155 18.26 2.57 -0.33
N LEU A 156 18.91 2.24 -1.45
CA LEU A 156 18.96 0.88 -2.02
C LEU A 156 20.19 0.08 -1.57
N SER A 157 20.97 0.59 -0.61
CA SER A 157 22.16 -0.09 -0.10
C SER A 157 21.83 -1.08 1.02
N LYS A 158 22.54 -2.22 1.02
CA LYS A 158 22.48 -3.18 2.13
C LYS A 158 22.82 -2.54 3.48
N LYS A 159 23.75 -1.58 3.49
CA LYS A 159 24.15 -0.86 4.70
C LYS A 159 22.95 -0.11 5.31
N PHE A 160 22.19 0.62 4.51
CA PHE A 160 21.02 1.35 4.98
C PHE A 160 19.89 0.42 5.45
N TYR A 161 19.68 -0.69 4.72
CA TYR A 161 18.76 -1.74 5.17
C TYR A 161 19.13 -2.27 6.56
N ASP A 162 20.39 -2.66 6.76
CA ASP A 162 20.89 -3.22 8.01
C ASP A 162 20.89 -2.22 9.17
N SER A 163 21.31 -0.97 8.91
CA SER A 163 21.47 0.03 9.97
C SER A 163 20.19 0.73 10.37
N THR A 164 19.27 0.96 9.42
CA THR A 164 18.14 1.88 9.60
C THR A 164 16.81 1.15 9.45
N ILE A 165 16.55 0.53 8.30
CA ILE A 165 15.24 -0.11 8.05
C ILE A 165 14.97 -1.24 9.04
N LYS A 166 15.97 -2.06 9.40
CA LYS A 166 15.82 -3.10 10.43
C LYS A 166 15.43 -2.54 11.81
N GLN A 167 15.79 -1.31 12.12
CA GLN A 167 15.34 -0.66 13.36
C GLN A 167 13.85 -0.36 13.29
N TRP A 168 13.37 0.24 12.20
CA TRP A 168 11.95 0.54 11.98
C TRP A 168 11.07 -0.72 11.87
N LEU A 169 11.67 -1.86 11.50
CA LEU A 169 11.02 -3.16 11.54
C LEU A 169 10.89 -3.76 12.96
N ASN A 170 11.22 -3.00 14.01
CA ASN A 170 11.29 -3.48 15.39
C ASN A 170 12.20 -4.70 15.55
N LYS A 171 13.28 -4.75 14.76
CA LYS A 171 14.22 -5.89 14.66
C LYS A 171 13.57 -7.24 14.31
N LYS A 172 12.30 -7.25 13.87
CA LYS A 172 11.65 -8.45 13.36
C LYS A 172 12.21 -8.75 11.97
N GLN A 173 12.65 -9.99 11.76
CA GLN A 173 13.15 -10.44 10.47
C GLN A 173 12.02 -10.44 9.44
N LEU A 174 12.29 -9.93 8.23
CA LEU A 174 11.39 -10.07 7.09
C LEU A 174 11.33 -11.54 6.65
N HIS A 175 10.22 -11.94 6.04
CA HIS A 175 10.14 -13.19 5.31
C HIS A 175 11.35 -13.36 4.37
N PRO A 176 11.99 -14.54 4.28
CA PRO A 176 13.26 -14.73 3.55
C PRO A 176 13.27 -14.20 2.11
N GLU A 177 12.18 -14.38 1.36
CA GLU A 177 12.05 -13.85 0.00
C GLU A 177 12.03 -12.32 -0.07
N ILE A 178 11.44 -11.64 0.91
CA ILE A 178 11.44 -10.17 1.00
C ILE A 178 12.80 -9.69 1.52
N ASP A 179 13.42 -10.41 2.47
CA ASP A 179 14.78 -10.13 2.92
C ASP A 179 15.78 -10.24 1.76
N ASN A 180 15.63 -11.21 0.87
CA ASN A 180 16.46 -11.34 -0.34
C ASN A 180 16.34 -10.11 -1.26
N ILE A 181 15.12 -9.59 -1.45
CA ILE A 181 14.90 -8.33 -2.17
C ILE A 181 15.58 -7.16 -1.45
N ALA A 182 15.42 -7.06 -0.13
CA ALA A 182 16.03 -6.00 0.67
C ALA A 182 17.57 -6.04 0.64
N ASN A 183 18.15 -7.21 0.40
CA ASN A 183 19.58 -7.40 0.18
C ASN A 183 20.03 -7.16 -1.28
N GLY A 184 19.14 -6.74 -2.17
CA GLY A 184 19.49 -6.26 -3.51
C GLY A 184 19.25 -7.26 -4.65
N SER A 185 18.42 -8.29 -4.48
CA SER A 185 18.14 -9.26 -5.56
C SER A 185 17.62 -8.61 -6.86
N PHE A 186 17.01 -7.42 -6.76
CA PHE A 186 16.53 -6.61 -7.88
C PHE A 186 17.64 -5.95 -8.73
N GLN A 187 18.91 -5.95 -8.28
CA GLN A 187 20.02 -5.26 -8.96
C GLN A 187 20.56 -6.04 -10.18
N LYS A 188 19.67 -6.35 -11.12
CA LYS A 188 19.94 -7.18 -12.31
C LYS A 188 20.03 -6.33 -13.57
N LYS A 189 21.19 -6.32 -14.23
CA LYS A 189 21.49 -5.38 -15.33
C LYS A 189 20.61 -5.58 -16.56
N LYS A 190 20.23 -6.83 -16.88
CA LYS A 190 19.43 -7.16 -18.08
C LYS A 190 17.94 -7.31 -17.81
N GLY A 191 17.47 -6.98 -16.60
CA GLY A 191 16.05 -6.98 -16.26
C GLY A 191 15.37 -8.32 -16.55
N TYR A 192 14.49 -8.33 -17.55
CA TYR A 192 13.75 -9.53 -17.97
C TYR A 192 14.66 -10.71 -18.29
N ASP A 193 15.80 -10.50 -18.97
CA ASP A 193 16.71 -11.60 -19.33
C ASP A 193 17.43 -12.21 -18.13
N ASP A 194 17.58 -11.44 -17.04
CA ASP A 194 18.14 -11.91 -15.76
C ASP A 194 17.04 -12.43 -14.80
N GLY A 195 15.81 -12.59 -15.29
CA GLY A 195 14.71 -13.20 -14.55
C GLY A 195 13.85 -12.24 -13.73
N ILE A 196 13.94 -10.91 -13.92
CA ILE A 196 12.96 -9.97 -13.34
C ILE A 196 11.59 -10.21 -13.99
N ARG A 197 10.56 -10.44 -13.17
CA ARG A 197 9.17 -10.65 -13.63
C ARG A 197 8.25 -9.84 -12.75
N GLY A 198 7.34 -9.06 -13.34
CA GLY A 198 6.31 -8.31 -12.62
C GLY A 198 5.00 -9.08 -12.63
N LYS A 199 4.86 -10.15 -11.83
CA LYS A 199 3.66 -11.02 -11.82
C LYS A 199 2.74 -10.73 -10.63
N GLY A 200 1.56 -11.36 -10.62
CA GLY A 200 0.60 -11.34 -9.51
C GLY A 200 1.14 -11.74 -8.13
N TYR A 201 2.31 -12.38 -8.08
CA TYR A 201 2.99 -12.73 -6.83
C TYR A 201 3.74 -11.53 -6.25
N ILE A 202 3.48 -11.20 -4.98
CA ILE A 202 3.98 -9.96 -4.37
C ILE A 202 5.50 -9.81 -4.36
N VAL A 203 6.25 -10.90 -4.22
CA VAL A 203 7.72 -10.90 -4.26
C VAL A 203 8.20 -10.46 -5.64
N ASN A 204 7.61 -11.02 -6.70
CA ASN A 204 7.94 -10.67 -8.08
C ASN A 204 7.59 -9.21 -8.40
N ALA A 205 6.38 -8.77 -8.03
CA ALA A 205 5.94 -7.39 -8.28
C ALA A 205 6.83 -6.35 -7.57
N LEU A 206 7.21 -6.61 -6.30
CA LEU A 206 8.11 -5.74 -5.54
C LEU A 206 9.53 -5.73 -6.12
N GLU A 207 10.08 -6.91 -6.46
CA GLU A 207 11.41 -7.02 -7.07
C GLU A 207 11.46 -6.26 -8.42
N ALA A 208 10.43 -6.40 -9.25
CA ALA A 208 10.31 -5.72 -10.54
C ALA A 208 10.21 -4.19 -10.39
N ALA A 209 9.38 -3.69 -9.46
CA ALA A 209 9.27 -2.26 -9.20
C ALA A 209 10.60 -1.66 -8.70
N LEU A 210 11.31 -2.36 -7.82
CA LEU A 210 12.62 -1.92 -7.32
C LEU A 210 13.71 -2.01 -8.38
N TRP A 211 13.66 -3.00 -9.27
CA TRP A 211 14.55 -3.07 -10.42
C TRP A 211 14.35 -1.86 -11.33
N ALA A 212 13.10 -1.52 -11.66
CA ALA A 212 12.78 -0.37 -12.50
C ALA A 212 13.24 0.94 -11.85
N PHE A 213 13.01 1.08 -10.53
CA PHE A 213 13.50 2.21 -9.76
C PHE A 213 15.02 2.28 -9.73
N TRP A 214 15.71 1.16 -9.48
CA TRP A 214 17.17 1.08 -9.42
C TRP A 214 17.85 1.40 -10.76
N SER A 215 17.36 0.81 -11.84
CA SER A 215 17.98 0.85 -13.18
C SER A 215 17.80 2.15 -13.95
N THR A 216 16.95 3.08 -13.48
CA THR A 216 16.60 4.31 -14.19
C THR A 216 16.82 5.57 -13.35
N ASP A 217 16.95 6.73 -13.99
CA ASP A 217 17.33 8.02 -13.37
C ASP A 217 16.20 9.08 -13.38
N SER A 218 15.01 8.70 -13.84
CA SER A 218 13.85 9.57 -13.99
C SER A 218 12.56 8.76 -13.79
N PHE A 219 11.48 9.46 -13.43
CA PHE A 219 10.17 8.83 -13.24
C PHE A 219 9.70 8.18 -14.54
N GLU A 220 9.85 8.89 -15.66
CA GLU A 220 9.38 8.48 -16.99
C GLU A 220 10.06 7.20 -17.44
N LYS A 221 11.41 7.15 -17.37
CA LYS A 221 12.15 5.97 -17.80
C LYS A 221 11.81 4.77 -16.91
N GLY A 222 11.68 4.96 -15.61
CA GLY A 222 11.41 3.84 -14.71
C GLY A 222 9.98 3.32 -14.80
N VAL A 223 8.97 4.17 -14.94
CA VAL A 223 7.60 3.67 -15.13
C VAL A 223 7.46 2.95 -16.47
N LEU A 224 8.10 3.46 -17.53
CA LEU A 224 8.16 2.75 -18.81
C LEU A 224 8.92 1.43 -18.70
N ALA A 225 10.01 1.36 -17.94
CA ALA A 225 10.72 0.12 -17.68
C ALA A 225 9.84 -0.90 -16.93
N ALA A 226 9.10 -0.45 -15.91
CA ALA A 226 8.17 -1.29 -15.16
C ALA A 226 7.05 -1.85 -16.05
N VAL A 227 6.44 -1.02 -16.91
CA VAL A 227 5.40 -1.44 -17.86
C VAL A 227 5.96 -2.39 -18.93
N ASN A 228 7.14 -2.08 -19.48
CA ASN A 228 7.74 -2.87 -20.56
C ASN A 228 8.30 -4.24 -20.11
N LEU A 229 8.32 -4.55 -18.80
CA LEU A 229 8.55 -5.93 -18.34
C LEU A 229 7.42 -6.88 -18.77
N GLY A 230 6.24 -6.35 -19.11
CA GLY A 230 5.06 -7.15 -19.38
C GLY A 230 4.47 -7.78 -18.11
N ASP A 231 3.76 -8.90 -18.27
CA ASP A 231 3.03 -9.60 -17.21
C ASP A 231 1.95 -8.71 -16.55
N ASP A 232 2.02 -8.49 -15.24
CA ASP A 232 1.12 -7.68 -14.42
C ASP A 232 1.62 -6.22 -14.40
N THR A 233 1.44 -5.57 -15.55
CA THR A 233 2.03 -4.26 -15.85
C THR A 233 1.47 -3.13 -14.99
N ASP A 234 0.16 -3.15 -14.73
CA ASP A 234 -0.55 -2.13 -13.97
C ASP A 234 -0.14 -2.16 -12.50
N THR A 235 -0.08 -3.33 -11.87
CA THR A 235 0.37 -3.44 -10.47
C THR A 235 1.83 -3.06 -10.34
N THR A 236 2.69 -3.56 -11.23
CA THR A 236 4.14 -3.27 -11.17
C THR A 236 4.41 -1.77 -11.33
N ALA A 237 3.74 -1.12 -12.29
CA ALA A 237 3.83 0.32 -12.49
C ALA A 237 3.26 1.13 -11.31
N ALA A 238 2.16 0.67 -10.69
CA ALA A 238 1.59 1.30 -9.50
C ALA A 238 2.53 1.19 -8.28
N ILE A 239 3.20 0.06 -8.07
CA ILE A 239 4.19 -0.10 -7.00
C ILE A 239 5.40 0.79 -7.24
N TYR A 240 5.92 0.80 -8.48
CA TYR A 240 6.99 1.71 -8.88
C TYR A 240 6.60 3.18 -8.63
N GLY A 241 5.41 3.59 -9.09
CA GLY A 241 4.94 4.97 -9.06
C GLY A 241 4.83 5.54 -7.64
N GLN A 242 4.52 4.70 -6.65
CA GLN A 242 4.48 5.11 -5.25
C GLN A 242 5.86 5.53 -4.73
N LEU A 243 6.88 4.69 -4.91
CA LEU A 243 8.24 4.98 -4.45
C LEU A 243 8.92 6.07 -5.30
N ALA A 244 8.82 5.95 -6.63
CA ALA A 244 9.42 6.90 -7.55
C ALA A 244 8.74 8.26 -7.48
N GLY A 245 7.43 8.32 -7.30
CA GLY A 245 6.68 9.58 -7.14
C GLY A 245 7.09 10.31 -5.87
N ALA A 246 7.26 9.59 -4.75
CA ALA A 246 7.82 10.17 -3.52
C ALA A 246 9.26 10.69 -3.72
N TYR A 247 10.08 9.99 -4.52
CA TYR A 247 11.50 10.32 -4.70
C TYR A 247 11.75 11.47 -5.67
N TYR A 248 11.16 11.41 -6.86
CA TYR A 248 11.34 12.43 -7.89
C TYR A 248 10.47 13.66 -7.62
N GLY A 249 9.33 13.48 -6.95
CA GLY A 249 8.39 14.54 -6.63
C GLY A 249 7.45 14.87 -7.80
N TYR A 250 6.27 15.39 -7.45
CA TYR A 250 5.18 15.68 -8.39
C TYR A 250 5.59 16.65 -9.51
N SER A 251 6.41 17.66 -9.21
CA SER A 251 6.87 18.66 -10.18
C SER A 251 7.84 18.13 -11.24
N LYS A 252 8.35 16.91 -11.07
CA LYS A 252 9.22 16.24 -12.05
C LYS A 252 8.45 15.34 -13.01
N LEU A 253 7.15 15.14 -12.78
CA LEU A 253 6.33 14.35 -13.67
C LEU A 253 5.98 15.13 -14.94
N ARG A 254 5.90 14.42 -16.05
CA ARG A 254 5.40 14.93 -17.34
C ARG A 254 4.00 15.57 -17.22
N PRO A 255 3.82 16.84 -17.63
CA PRO A 255 2.52 17.51 -17.59
C PRO A 255 1.44 16.80 -18.40
N ASP A 256 1.79 16.28 -19.59
CA ASP A 256 0.84 15.58 -20.45
C ASP A 256 0.33 14.27 -19.84
N TRP A 257 1.15 13.61 -18.99
CA TRP A 257 0.71 12.44 -18.23
C TRP A 257 -0.19 12.82 -17.07
N ILE A 258 0.16 13.89 -16.33
CA ILE A 258 -0.67 14.43 -15.26
C ILE A 258 -2.05 14.81 -15.81
N ASP A 259 -2.10 15.50 -16.94
CA ASP A 259 -3.34 16.00 -17.53
C ASP A 259 -4.27 14.88 -18.01
N ALA A 260 -3.73 13.70 -18.30
CA ALA A 260 -4.49 12.51 -18.65
C ALA A 260 -5.06 11.75 -17.43
N ILE A 261 -4.64 12.07 -16.20
CA ILE A 261 -5.13 11.39 -15.00
C ILE A 261 -6.57 11.80 -14.69
N TYR A 262 -7.47 10.82 -14.67
CA TYR A 262 -8.84 11.02 -14.24
C TYR A 262 -8.91 11.53 -12.79
N ALA A 263 -9.72 12.57 -12.55
CA ALA A 263 -9.94 13.19 -11.25
C ALA A 263 -8.65 13.70 -10.56
N LYS A 264 -7.66 14.18 -11.34
CA LYS A 264 -6.37 14.65 -10.82
C LYS A 264 -6.51 15.71 -9.71
N GLU A 265 -7.45 16.64 -9.85
CA GLU A 265 -7.67 17.70 -8.85
C GLU A 265 -8.17 17.13 -7.51
N PHE A 266 -9.04 16.11 -7.56
CA PHE A 266 -9.49 15.41 -6.35
C PHE A 266 -8.33 14.66 -5.69
N ILE A 267 -7.50 13.98 -6.48
CA ILE A 267 -6.32 13.26 -5.97
C ILE A 267 -5.34 14.24 -5.31
N GLN A 268 -5.09 15.39 -5.92
CA GLN A 268 -4.24 16.44 -5.36
C GLN A 268 -4.79 16.95 -4.02
N CYS A 269 -6.08 17.31 -3.97
CA CYS A 269 -6.74 17.74 -2.73
C CYS A 269 -6.63 16.67 -1.63
N LEU A 270 -6.84 15.39 -1.98
CA LEU A 270 -6.69 14.30 -1.02
C LEU A 270 -5.25 14.15 -0.52
N CYS A 271 -4.25 14.34 -1.38
CA CYS A 271 -2.84 14.35 -0.98
C CYS A 271 -2.51 15.49 -0.01
N GLU A 272 -3.09 16.68 -0.20
CA GLU A 272 -2.94 17.82 0.72
C GLU A 272 -3.54 17.50 2.10
N TRP A 273 -4.71 16.87 2.14
CA TRP A 273 -5.32 16.40 3.40
C TRP A 273 -4.49 15.32 4.10
N ILE A 274 -3.92 14.37 3.35
CA ILE A 274 -3.01 13.36 3.91
C ILE A 274 -1.80 14.02 4.57
N ALA A 275 -1.19 15.00 3.90
CA ALA A 275 -0.05 15.74 4.45
C ALA A 275 -0.45 16.52 5.71
N TYR A 276 -1.55 17.27 5.64
CA TYR A 276 -2.03 18.09 6.75
C TYR A 276 -2.37 17.25 7.99
N GLU A 277 -3.23 16.23 7.85
CA GLU A 277 -3.64 15.39 8.98
C GLU A 277 -2.47 14.55 9.51
N GLY A 278 -1.58 14.07 8.64
CA GLY A 278 -0.36 13.35 9.04
C GLY A 278 0.60 14.20 9.88
N ASP A 279 0.73 15.48 9.57
CA ASP A 279 1.54 16.42 10.38
C ASP A 279 0.94 16.66 11.77
N GLN A 280 -0.38 16.62 11.89
CA GLN A 280 -1.08 16.77 13.17
C GLN A 280 -1.10 15.47 13.99
N TRP A 281 -1.04 14.31 13.34
CA TRP A 281 -1.21 13.01 13.99
C TRP A 281 -0.17 12.75 15.08
N ARG A 282 -0.62 12.20 16.21
CA ARG A 282 0.23 11.74 17.33
C ARG A 282 -0.29 10.38 17.80
N PRO A 283 0.59 9.47 18.25
CA PRO A 283 0.13 8.24 18.89
C PRO A 283 -0.61 8.57 20.19
N ASN A 284 -1.65 7.81 20.51
CA ASN A 284 -2.31 7.87 21.81
C ASN A 284 -1.29 7.46 22.88
N THR A 285 -1.02 8.36 23.84
CA THR A 285 -0.13 8.17 24.98
C THR A 285 -0.74 7.30 26.05
#